data_AF-A0A0B6XV94-F1
#
_entry.id   AF-A0A0B6XV94-F1
#
_cell.length_a   1.000
_cell.length_b   1.000
_cell.length_c   1.000
_cell.angle_alpha   90.00
_cell.angle_beta   90.00
_cell.angle_gamma   90.00
#
_symmetry.space_group_name_H-M   'P 1'
#
loop_
_entity.id
_entity.type
_entity.pdbx_description
1 polymer ?
#
loop_
_entity_poly.entity_id
_entity_poly.type
_entity_poly.pdbx_seq_one_letter_code
_entity_poly.pdbx_strand_id
1 'polypeptide(L)'
;TPDLQEEREFLEQVAYPRLQELCEELGLNCHVVDMRSGAGTLNNDIETFDLIEKELEQCRKMSIGPFFISLIGHVLNDQNLPGFLKKSV
;
A
#
# COMPACT_ATOMS: atom_id res chain seq x y z
N THR A 1 1.42 -13.66 0.51
CA THR A 1 2.75 -13.27 1.04
C THR A 1 2.52 -12.38 2.23
N PRO A 2 3.08 -12.65 3.41
CA PRO A 2 2.95 -11.73 4.53
C PRO A 2 3.62 -10.40 4.13
N ASP A 3 2.86 -9.31 4.22
CA ASP A 3 3.30 -7.91 4.17
C ASP A 3 3.89 -7.27 2.88
N LEU A 4 3.99 -7.98 1.74
CA LEU A 4 4.53 -7.39 0.49
C LEU A 4 5.86 -6.63 0.72
N GLN A 5 6.74 -7.22 1.52
CA GLN A 5 7.93 -6.55 2.03
C GLN A 5 8.87 -6.11 0.90
N GLU A 6 9.09 -6.96 -0.10
CA GLU A 6 9.96 -6.65 -1.24
C GLU A 6 9.42 -5.45 -2.04
N GLU A 7 8.11 -5.39 -2.27
CA GLU A 7 7.47 -4.27 -2.95
C GLU A 7 7.58 -2.96 -2.15
N ARG A 8 7.50 -3.05 -0.82
CA ARG A 8 7.71 -1.89 0.07
C ARG A 8 9.15 -1.40 0.03
N GLU A 9 10.12 -2.30 0.15
CA GLU A 9 11.54 -1.99 0.06
C GLU A 9 11.89 -1.36 -1.29
N PHE A 10 11.31 -1.88 -2.37
CA PHE A 10 11.46 -1.29 -3.70
C PHE A 10 10.88 0.12 -3.78
N LEU A 11 9.68 0.36 -3.23
CA LEU A 11 9.07 1.68 -3.21
C LEU A 11 9.94 2.69 -2.47
N GLU A 12 10.49 2.32 -1.32
CA GLU A 12 11.31 3.20 -0.48
C GLU A 12 12.70 3.45 -1.07
N GLN A 13 13.39 2.40 -1.51
CA GLN A 13 14.80 2.47 -1.89
C GLN A 13 15.02 2.85 -3.36
N VAL A 14 14.03 2.60 -4.22
CA VAL A 14 14.19 2.76 -5.67
C VAL A 14 13.17 3.74 -6.25
N ALA A 15 11.87 3.50 -6.04
CA ALA A 15 10.84 4.29 -6.70
C ALA A 15 10.75 5.72 -6.13
N TYR A 16 10.79 5.87 -4.80
CA TYR A 16 10.66 7.17 -4.15
C TYR A 16 11.80 8.14 -4.49
N PRO A 17 13.09 7.77 -4.40
CA PRO A 17 14.18 8.67 -4.80
C PRO A 17 14.04 9.13 -6.24
N ARG A 18 13.63 8.23 -7.14
CA ARG A 18 13.46 8.58 -8.56
C ARG A 18 12.27 9.53 -8.79
N LEU A 19 11.18 9.35 -8.05
CA LEU A 19 10.05 10.27 -8.06
C LEU A 19 10.42 11.63 -7.48
N GLN A 20 11.24 11.65 -6.44
CA GLN A 20 11.74 12.87 -5.83
C GLN A 20 12.59 13.67 -6.83
N GLU A 21 13.58 13.03 -7.47
CA GLU A 21 14.39 13.65 -8.52
C GLU A 21 13.53 14.26 -9.63
N LEU A 22 12.53 13.52 -10.12
CA LEU A 22 11.61 14.00 -11.15
C LEU A 22 10.79 15.20 -10.67
N CYS A 23 10.30 15.19 -9.43
CA CYS A 23 9.57 16.32 -8.87
C CYS A 23 10.49 17.55 -8.75
N GLU A 24 11.72 17.37 -8.30
CA GLU A 24 12.71 18.44 -8.18
C GLU A 24 13.04 19.06 -9.55
N GLU A 25 13.21 18.24 -10.60
CA GLU A 25 13.40 18.70 -11.99
C GLU A 25 12.22 19.52 -12.50
N LEU A 26 11.00 19.23 -12.03
CA LEU A 26 9.78 19.97 -12.35
C LEU A 26 9.53 21.18 -11.43
N GLY A 27 10.42 21.45 -10.47
CA GLY A 27 10.27 22.53 -9.48
C GLY A 27 9.20 22.25 -8.42
N LEU A 28 8.93 20.98 -8.15
CA LEU A 28 7.91 20.49 -7.22
C LEU A 28 8.59 19.83 -6.01
N ASN A 29 7.94 19.93 -4.85
CA ASN A 29 8.37 19.19 -3.65
C ASN A 29 7.62 17.86 -3.58
N CYS A 30 8.36 16.75 -3.45
CA CYS A 30 7.80 15.42 -3.20
C CYS A 30 7.80 15.14 -1.69
N HIS A 31 6.63 14.85 -1.12
CA HIS A 31 6.50 14.42 0.27
C HIS A 31 5.77 13.09 0.31
N VAL A 32 6.29 12.15 1.10
CA VAL A 32 5.66 10.85 1.33
C VAL A 32 5.37 10.67 2.82
N VAL A 33 4.18 10.18 3.11
CA VAL A 33 3.74 9.81 4.46
C VAL A 33 3.52 8.30 4.46
N ASP A 34 4.28 7.56 5.29
CA ASP A 34 4.00 6.16 5.54
C ASP A 34 2.94 6.02 6.63
N MET A 35 1.72 5.71 6.19
CA MET A 35 0.54 5.48 7.04
C MET A 35 0.72 4.35 8.06
N ARG A 36 1.71 3.46 7.88
CA ARG A 36 2.00 2.34 8.78
C ARG A 36 2.99 2.67 9.89
N SER A 37 3.74 3.77 9.77
CA SER A 37 4.70 4.17 10.80
C SER A 37 4.06 5.09 11.85
N GLY A 38 3.00 5.83 11.46
CA GLY A 38 2.28 6.77 12.33
C GLY A 38 1.16 6.14 13.16
N ALA A 39 0.54 5.07 12.66
CA ALA A 39 -0.32 4.18 13.43
C ALA A 39 0.45 2.86 13.58
N GLY A 40 0.49 2.25 14.76
CA GLY A 40 1.09 0.91 14.92
C GLY A 40 0.48 -0.11 13.95
N THR A 41 0.95 -1.38 13.99
CA THR A 41 0.46 -2.48 13.14
C THR A 41 -0.97 -2.27 12.68
N LEU A 42 -1.16 -1.84 11.42
CA LEU A 42 -2.48 -1.45 10.90
C LEU A 42 -3.40 -2.65 11.03
N ASN A 43 -4.34 -2.56 11.97
CA ASN A 43 -5.40 -3.54 12.08
C ASN A 43 -6.46 -3.18 11.03
N ASN A 44 -7.11 -4.19 10.45
CA ASN A 44 -8.24 -3.98 9.56
C ASN A 44 -9.51 -3.63 10.36
N ASP A 45 -9.44 -2.64 11.24
CA ASP A 45 -10.56 -2.13 12.03
C ASP A 45 -11.02 -0.75 11.54
N ILE A 46 -12.26 -0.39 11.89
CA ILE A 46 -12.93 0.83 11.40
C ILE A 46 -12.13 2.08 11.81
N GLU A 47 -11.59 2.10 13.03
CA GLU A 47 -10.84 3.24 13.56
C GLU A 47 -9.56 3.53 12.75
N THR A 48 -8.83 2.48 12.35
CA THR A 48 -7.65 2.63 11.48
C THR A 48 -8.04 3.16 10.10
N PHE A 49 -9.17 2.70 9.54
CA PHE A 49 -9.67 3.19 8.25
C PHE A 49 -10.09 4.67 8.30
N ASP A 50 -10.78 5.10 9.36
CA ASP A 50 -11.19 6.51 9.52
C ASP A 50 -9.98 7.44 9.61
N LEU A 51 -8.91 7.01 10.29
CA LEU A 51 -7.65 7.76 10.35
C LEU A 51 -6.98 7.86 8.97
N ILE A 52 -6.95 6.75 8.23
CA ILE A 52 -6.39 6.72 6.88
C ILE A 52 -7.18 7.63 5.94
N GLU A 53 -8.51 7.57 5.98
CA GLU A 53 -9.38 8.39 5.14
C GLU A 53 -9.14 9.89 5.42
N LYS A 54 -9.06 10.27 6.69
CA LYS A 54 -8.80 11.66 7.08
C LYS A 54 -7.45 12.18 6.56
N GLU A 55 -6.42 11.35 6.55
CA GLU A 55 -5.10 11.74 6.04
C GLU A 55 -5.08 11.81 4.51
N LEU A 56 -5.72 10.85 3.84
CA LEU A 56 -5.89 10.88 2.38
C LEU A 56 -6.61 12.14 1.92
N GLU A 57 -7.64 12.57 2.67
CA GLU A 57 -8.36 13.81 2.38
C GLU A 57 -7.49 15.07 2.54
N GLN A 58 -6.54 15.06 3.48
CA GLN A 58 -5.57 16.15 3.63
C GLN A 58 -4.56 16.15 2.48
N CYS A 59 -3.98 14.99 2.16
CA CYS A 59 -3.06 14.82 1.03
C CYS A 59 -3.72 15.23 -0.30
N ARG A 60 -4.99 14.89 -0.51
CA ARG A 60 -5.77 15.28 -1.69
C ARG A 60 -5.92 16.80 -1.83
N LYS A 61 -6.07 17.54 -0.73
CA LYS A 61 -6.21 19.00 -0.75
C LYS A 61 -4.89 19.72 -1.04
N MET A 62 -3.77 19.13 -0.65
CA MET A 62 -2.43 19.73 -0.81
C MET A 62 -1.73 19.30 -2.11
N SER A 63 -2.00 18.08 -2.59
CA SER A 63 -1.35 17.55 -3.78
C SER A 63 -1.89 18.20 -5.05
N ILE A 64 -0.98 18.47 -5.99
CA ILE A 64 -1.28 18.93 -7.35
C ILE A 64 -1.50 17.75 -8.32
N GLY A 65 -1.36 16.51 -7.86
CA GLY A 65 -1.41 15.31 -8.68
C GLY A 65 -1.82 14.07 -7.88
N PRO A 66 -1.32 12.87 -8.23
CA PRO A 66 -1.52 11.67 -7.43
C PRO A 66 -1.16 11.93 -5.96
N PHE A 67 -2.02 11.48 -5.05
CA PHE A 67 -1.89 11.76 -3.61
C PHE A 67 -1.80 10.50 -2.75
N PHE A 68 -1.94 9.31 -3.35
CA PHE A 68 -1.80 8.05 -2.63
C PHE A 68 -1.37 6.91 -3.56
N ILE A 69 -0.73 5.90 -2.96
CA ILE A 69 -0.37 4.62 -3.57
C ILE A 69 -0.76 3.52 -2.57
N SER A 70 -1.28 2.40 -3.07
CA SER A 70 -1.61 1.23 -2.24
C SER A 70 -1.02 -0.03 -2.84
N LEU A 71 -0.40 -0.85 -2.00
CA LEU A 71 0.04 -2.20 -2.36
C LEU A 71 -1.09 -3.19 -2.05
N ILE A 72 -1.57 -3.89 -3.07
CA ILE A 72 -2.67 -4.86 -2.93
C ILE A 72 -2.12 -6.25 -3.21
N GLY A 73 -2.06 -7.08 -2.17
CA GLY A 73 -1.58 -8.46 -2.25
C GLY A 73 -2.74 -9.45 -2.36
N HIS A 74 -2.49 -10.60 -2.97
CA HIS A 74 -3.43 -11.72 -2.92
C HIS A 74 -3.05 -12.68 -1.79
N VAL A 75 -4.02 -12.98 -0.92
CA VAL A 75 -3.91 -14.12 0.00
C VAL A 75 -4.59 -15.29 -0.70
N LEU A 76 -3.80 -16.17 -1.29
CA LEU A 76 -4.32 -17.46 -1.73
C LEU A 76 -4.65 -18.24 -0.46
N ASN A 77 -5.93 -18.28 -0.10
CA ASN A 77 -6.39 -19.24 0.89
C ASN A 77 -6.17 -20.63 0.30
N ASP A 78 -5.47 -21.48 1.04
CA ASP A 78 -5.34 -22.89 0.70
C ASP A 78 -6.75 -23.51 0.79
N GLN A 79 -7.48 -23.48 -0.32
CA GLN A 79 -8.72 -24.22 -0.48
C GLN A 79 -8.28 -25.68 -0.45
N ASN A 80 -8.35 -26.31 0.72
CA ASN A 80 -8.11 -27.74 0.87
C ASN A 80 -8.83 -28.46 -0.28
N LEU A 81 -8.07 -29.03 -1.21
CA LEU A 81 -8.63 -29.86 -2.26
C LEU A 81 -9.48 -30.92 -1.54
N PRO A 82 -10.74 -31.16 -1.96
CA PRO A 82 -11.56 -32.17 -1.32
C PRO A 82 -10.77 -33.48 -1.32
N GLY A 83 -10.52 -34.03 -0.12
CA GLY A 83 -9.58 -35.15 0.08
C GLY A 83 -9.94 -36.42 -0.69
N PHE A 84 -11.11 -36.45 -1.31
CA PHE A 84 -11.56 -37.52 -2.20
C PHE A 84 -12.31 -36.94 -3.40
N LEU A 85 -11.70 -37.02 -4.57
CA LEU A 85 -12.42 -36.91 -5.84
C LEU A 85 -13.04 -38.27 -6.14
N LYS A 86 -14.37 -38.39 -6.07
CA LYS A 86 -15.05 -39.62 -6.54
C LYS A 86 -14.74 -39.79 -8.02
N LYS A 87 -14.10 -40.92 -8.36
CA LYS A 87 -13.93 -41.33 -9.75
C LYS A 87 -15.31 -41.48 -10.38
N SER A 88 -15.62 -40.64 -11.36
CA SER A 88 -16.79 -40.84 -12.21
C SER A 88 -16.59 -42.14 -12.99
N VAL A 89 -17.47 -43.10 -12.74
CA VAL A 89 -17.58 -44.37 -13.48
C VAL A 89 -18.42 -44.13 -14.72
#